data_AF-A0AAX1MG72-F1
#
_entry.id   AF-A0AAX1MG72-F1
#
_cell.length_a   1.000
_cell.length_b   1.000
_cell.length_c   1.000
_cell.angle_alpha   90.00
_cell.angle_beta   90.00
_cell.angle_gamma   90.00
#
_symmetry.space_group_name_H-M   'P 1'
#
loop_
_entity.id
_entity.type
_entity.pdbx_description
1 polymer ?
#
loop_
_entity_poly.entity_id
_entity_poly.type
_entity_poly.pdbx_seq_one_letter_code
_entity_poly.pdbx_strand_id
1 'polypeptide(L)'
;MKKLFLLTILLFSMSTNHAIELDLDNQNEALSDLANMFYSEKNDPVYRFEALDPQKLDYSVESLKFIDKYLLDLKKNNLDQISDDLRFKTVLRTGAYVGETIRKNDKNTNWHWVDYETAKELNPELFNNLDHSIELAAVLTDGEHFIFPLNKVVKFLKNGEEDSLYFFATTAMKF
;
A
#
# COMPACT_ATOMS: atom_id res chain seq x y z
N MET A 1 25.55 47.18 50.54
CA MET A 1 25.45 47.20 49.07
C MET A 1 25.91 45.86 48.52
N LYS A 2 24.99 45.08 47.94
CA LYS A 2 25.25 44.10 46.87
C LYS A 2 23.89 43.56 46.43
N LYS A 3 23.40 44.08 45.30
CA LYS A 3 22.21 43.59 44.60
C LYS A 3 22.59 42.26 43.96
N LEU A 4 21.87 41.17 44.26
CA LEU A 4 22.00 39.92 43.52
C LEU A 4 20.82 39.83 42.55
N PHE A 5 21.13 39.93 41.26
CA PHE A 5 20.18 39.91 40.16
C PHE A 5 19.73 38.46 39.91
N LEU A 6 18.41 38.24 39.82
CA LEU A 6 17.82 37.02 39.28
C LEU A 6 18.17 36.92 37.79
N LEU A 7 18.66 35.78 37.34
CA LEU A 7 18.72 35.43 35.92
C LEU A 7 17.94 34.13 35.71
N THR A 8 16.69 34.25 35.27
CA THR A 8 15.86 33.12 34.85
C THR A 8 16.22 32.78 33.41
N ILE A 9 16.86 31.63 33.18
CA ILE A 9 17.17 31.12 31.85
C ILE A 9 15.92 30.42 31.31
N LEU A 10 15.26 31.03 30.32
CA LEU A 10 14.24 30.40 29.49
C LEU A 10 14.95 29.49 28.47
N LEU A 11 14.90 28.18 28.71
CA LEU A 11 15.24 27.17 27.70
C LEU A 11 14.08 27.09 26.70
N PHE A 12 14.21 27.77 25.56
CA PHE A 12 13.42 27.45 24.38
C PHE A 12 13.98 26.16 23.79
N SER A 13 13.31 25.03 24.05
CA SER A 13 13.53 23.81 23.27
C SER A 13 12.95 24.05 21.87
N MET A 14 13.80 24.41 20.92
CA MET A 14 13.48 24.28 19.51
C MET A 14 13.34 22.78 19.23
N SER A 15 12.10 22.28 19.13
CA SER A 15 11.83 20.97 18.59
C SER A 15 12.16 21.02 17.10
N THR A 16 13.40 20.66 16.75
CA THR A 16 13.71 20.27 15.38
C THR A 16 12.93 18.98 15.14
N ASN A 17 11.82 19.07 14.40
CA ASN A 17 11.23 17.92 13.73
C ASN A 17 12.25 17.42 12.71
N HIS A 18 13.27 16.69 13.18
CA HIS A 18 13.93 15.71 12.33
C HIS A 18 12.90 14.61 12.17
N ALA A 19 12.17 14.62 11.05
CA ALA A 19 11.70 13.37 10.49
C ALA A 19 12.97 12.51 10.38
N ILE A 20 13.04 11.47 11.19
CA ILE A 20 14.09 10.46 11.05
C ILE A 20 13.86 9.92 9.64
N GLU A 21 14.74 10.28 8.71
CA GLU A 21 14.75 9.69 7.39
C GLU A 21 15.14 8.23 7.61
N LEU A 22 14.12 7.40 7.75
CA LEU A 22 14.23 5.97 7.89
C LEU A 22 14.83 5.47 6.57
N ASP A 23 16.14 5.18 6.59
CA ASP A 23 16.88 4.51 5.52
C ASP A 23 16.41 3.04 5.44
N LEU A 24 15.15 2.88 5.03
CA LEU A 24 14.50 1.59 4.84
C LEU A 24 14.96 1.02 3.50
N ASP A 25 15.44 -0.22 3.52
CA ASP A 25 15.55 -1.05 2.33
C ASP A 25 14.14 -1.30 1.79
N ASN A 26 13.68 -0.37 0.95
CA ASN A 26 12.30 -0.29 0.52
C ASN A 26 12.15 -0.84 -0.89
N GLN A 27 10.96 -1.37 -1.15
CA GLN A 27 10.60 -2.02 -2.40
C GLN A 27 9.86 -1.06 -3.35
N ASN A 28 10.07 0.26 -3.20
CA ASN A 28 9.25 1.27 -3.87
C ASN A 28 9.29 1.16 -5.40
N GLU A 29 10.49 1.03 -5.97
CA GLU A 29 10.68 0.90 -7.42
C GLU A 29 10.07 -0.40 -7.94
N ALA A 30 10.36 -1.52 -7.28
CA ALA A 30 9.84 -2.84 -7.65
C ALA A 30 8.30 -2.87 -7.65
N LEU A 31 7.65 -2.31 -6.62
CA LEU A 31 6.19 -2.27 -6.55
C LEU A 31 5.59 -1.23 -7.51
N SER A 32 6.29 -0.13 -7.80
CA SER A 32 5.90 0.81 -8.86
C SER A 32 5.90 0.14 -10.24
N ASP A 33 6.91 -0.67 -10.52
CA ASP A 33 6.99 -1.43 -11.77
C ASP A 33 5.88 -2.48 -11.86
N LEU A 34 5.64 -3.24 -10.79
CA LEU A 34 4.53 -4.21 -10.71
C LEU A 34 3.16 -3.54 -10.91
N ALA A 35 2.98 -2.34 -10.37
CA ALA A 35 1.77 -1.55 -10.56
C ALA A 35 1.57 -1.14 -12.03
N ASN A 36 2.63 -0.72 -12.72
CA ASN A 36 2.57 -0.40 -14.15
C ASN A 36 2.29 -1.65 -15.00
N MET A 37 2.96 -2.77 -14.69
CA MET A 37 2.76 -4.07 -15.34
C MET A 37 1.32 -4.60 -15.23
N PHE A 38 0.52 -4.11 -14.27
CA PHE A 38 -0.89 -4.47 -14.13
C PHE A 38 -1.66 -4.26 -15.44
N TYR A 39 -1.45 -3.13 -16.12
CA TYR A 39 -2.20 -2.74 -17.33
C TYR A 39 -1.33 -2.59 -18.58
N SER A 40 0.01 -2.65 -18.48
CA SER A 40 0.91 -2.47 -19.61
C SER A 40 1.53 -3.77 -20.14
N GLU A 41 1.68 -4.80 -19.31
CA GLU A 41 2.43 -6.02 -19.67
C GLU A 41 1.55 -7.00 -20.46
N LYS A 42 1.82 -7.12 -21.76
CA LYS A 42 1.04 -7.96 -22.69
C LYS A 42 1.60 -9.36 -22.88
N ASN A 43 2.90 -9.56 -22.65
CA ASN A 43 3.55 -10.86 -22.85
C ASN A 43 3.37 -11.77 -21.64
N ASP A 44 3.15 -11.18 -20.48
CA ASP A 44 2.89 -11.87 -19.23
C ASP A 44 1.73 -11.21 -18.46
N PRO A 45 0.49 -11.26 -19.00
CA PRO A 45 -0.63 -10.47 -18.48
C PRO A 45 -1.19 -11.00 -17.15
N VAL A 46 -1.95 -10.16 -16.45
CA VAL A 46 -2.83 -10.60 -15.35
C VAL A 46 -4.08 -11.30 -15.90
N TYR A 47 -4.86 -11.93 -15.02
CA TYR A 47 -6.11 -12.56 -15.44
C TYR A 47 -7.10 -11.52 -15.98
N ARG A 48 -7.76 -11.81 -17.12
CA ARG A 48 -8.73 -10.91 -17.75
C ARG A 48 -8.16 -9.53 -18.10
N PHE A 49 -6.89 -9.48 -18.51
CA PHE A 49 -6.19 -8.24 -18.88
C PHE A 49 -6.93 -7.41 -19.94
N GLU A 50 -7.66 -8.06 -20.85
CA GLU A 50 -8.48 -7.42 -21.87
C GLU A 50 -9.65 -6.57 -21.32
N ALA A 51 -10.04 -6.79 -20.06
CA ALA A 51 -11.05 -5.98 -19.37
C ALA A 51 -10.47 -4.69 -18.78
N LEU A 52 -9.13 -4.54 -18.75
CA LEU A 52 -8.47 -3.35 -18.26
C LEU A 52 -8.48 -2.25 -19.33
N ASP A 53 -8.67 -1.02 -18.89
CA ASP A 53 -8.63 0.17 -19.72
C ASP A 53 -7.53 1.11 -19.19
N PRO A 54 -6.36 1.15 -19.84
CA PRO A 54 -5.24 1.99 -19.40
C PRO A 54 -5.59 3.47 -19.24
N GLN A 55 -6.60 3.99 -19.97
CA GLN A 55 -7.02 5.39 -19.83
C GLN A 55 -7.75 5.68 -18.52
N LYS A 56 -8.28 4.64 -17.86
CA LYS A 56 -8.97 4.73 -16.56
C LYS A 56 -8.07 4.34 -15.40
N LEU A 57 -6.85 3.90 -15.68
CA LEU A 57 -5.86 3.46 -14.71
C LEU A 57 -4.76 4.52 -14.56
N ASP A 58 -5.16 5.72 -14.15
CA ASP A 58 -4.31 6.91 -14.02
C ASP A 58 -3.74 7.17 -12.61
N TYR A 59 -3.88 6.22 -11.69
CA TYR A 59 -3.53 6.32 -10.27
C TYR A 59 -4.31 7.41 -9.51
N SER A 60 -5.42 7.90 -10.03
CA SER A 60 -6.37 8.68 -9.23
C SER A 60 -7.07 7.76 -8.24
N VAL A 61 -7.57 8.29 -7.12
CA VAL A 61 -8.40 7.51 -6.19
C VAL A 61 -9.64 6.94 -6.90
N GLU A 62 -10.20 7.69 -7.85
CA GLU A 62 -11.34 7.26 -8.66
C GLU A 62 -11.04 6.06 -9.57
N SER A 63 -9.77 5.87 -9.98
CA SER A 63 -9.33 4.68 -10.74
C SER A 63 -9.66 3.38 -10.01
N LEU A 64 -9.65 3.39 -8.67
CA LEU A 64 -9.94 2.22 -7.84
C LEU A 64 -11.40 1.74 -7.97
N LYS A 65 -12.35 2.61 -8.35
CA LYS A 65 -13.72 2.17 -8.67
C LYS A 65 -13.77 1.30 -9.93
N PHE A 66 -12.86 1.51 -10.87
CA PHE A 66 -12.73 0.63 -12.04
C PHE A 66 -12.10 -0.70 -11.65
N ILE A 67 -11.13 -0.68 -10.72
CA ILE A 67 -10.52 -1.91 -10.20
C ILE A 67 -11.52 -2.73 -9.39
N ASP A 68 -12.35 -2.11 -8.55
CA ASP A 68 -13.43 -2.80 -7.84
C ASP A 68 -14.35 -3.54 -8.81
N LYS A 69 -14.75 -2.90 -9.93
CA LYS A 69 -15.56 -3.54 -10.97
C LYS A 69 -14.83 -4.70 -11.66
N TYR A 70 -13.54 -4.53 -11.95
CA TYR A 70 -12.69 -5.57 -12.52
C TYR A 70 -12.59 -6.79 -11.59
N LEU A 71 -12.31 -6.59 -10.29
CA LEU A 71 -12.23 -7.68 -9.31
C LEU A 71 -13.58 -8.37 -9.10
N LEU A 72 -14.68 -7.61 -9.17
CA LEU A 72 -16.02 -8.19 -9.10
C LEU A 72 -16.32 -9.08 -10.31
N ASP A 73 -15.83 -8.72 -11.49
CA ASP A 73 -15.87 -9.59 -12.67
C ASP A 73 -15.00 -10.84 -12.46
N LEU A 74 -13.77 -10.71 -11.98
CA LEU A 74 -12.90 -11.86 -11.71
C LEU A 74 -13.57 -12.88 -10.79
N LYS A 75 -14.18 -12.40 -9.69
CA LYS A 75 -14.90 -13.24 -8.73
C LYS A 75 -16.04 -14.04 -9.39
N LYS A 76 -16.74 -13.47 -10.37
CA LYS A 76 -17.84 -14.13 -11.09
C LYS A 76 -17.38 -15.13 -12.14
N ASN A 77 -16.13 -15.03 -12.60
CA ASN A 77 -15.64 -15.78 -13.76
C ASN A 77 -14.57 -16.82 -13.38
N ASN A 78 -14.89 -17.70 -12.44
CA ASN A 78 -14.10 -18.89 -12.14
C ASN A 78 -12.64 -18.62 -11.73
N LEU A 79 -12.40 -17.63 -10.86
CA LEU A 79 -11.08 -17.39 -10.27
C LEU A 79 -10.44 -18.68 -9.72
N ASP A 80 -11.23 -19.60 -9.17
CA ASP A 80 -10.75 -20.88 -8.61
C ASP A 80 -10.28 -21.89 -9.67
N GLN A 81 -10.47 -21.60 -10.96
CA GLN A 81 -10.07 -22.47 -12.07
C GLN A 81 -8.79 -21.99 -12.78
N ILE A 82 -8.20 -20.87 -12.34
CA ILE A 82 -6.95 -20.36 -12.91
C ILE A 82 -5.74 -20.93 -12.17
N SER A 83 -4.56 -20.90 -12.81
CA SER A 83 -3.32 -21.34 -12.18
C SER A 83 -2.94 -20.48 -10.98
N ASP A 84 -2.24 -21.09 -10.02
CA ASP A 84 -1.73 -20.37 -8.84
C ASP A 84 -0.83 -19.20 -9.22
N ASP A 85 0.01 -19.36 -10.25
CA ASP A 85 0.87 -18.32 -10.80
C ASP A 85 0.06 -17.12 -11.33
N LEU A 86 -0.97 -17.37 -12.14
CA LEU A 86 -1.79 -16.31 -12.71
C LEU A 86 -2.58 -15.58 -11.61
N ARG A 87 -3.09 -16.32 -10.62
CA ARG A 87 -3.75 -15.74 -9.44
C ARG A 87 -2.77 -14.88 -8.63
N PHE A 88 -1.58 -15.41 -8.36
CA PHE A 88 -0.52 -14.72 -7.61
C PHE A 88 -0.18 -13.39 -8.28
N LYS A 89 0.16 -13.41 -9.56
CA LYS A 89 0.50 -12.22 -10.34
C LYS A 89 -0.64 -11.21 -10.41
N THR A 90 -1.88 -11.68 -10.56
CA THR A 90 -3.06 -10.81 -10.58
C THR A 90 -3.24 -10.07 -9.26
N VAL A 91 -3.15 -10.78 -8.13
CA VAL A 91 -3.25 -10.17 -6.79
C VAL A 91 -2.09 -9.21 -6.55
N LEU A 92 -0.85 -9.63 -6.85
CA LEU A 92 0.35 -8.84 -6.61
C LEU A 92 0.32 -7.52 -7.38
N ARG A 93 0.09 -7.55 -8.70
CA ARG A 93 0.08 -6.34 -9.53
C ARG A 93 -1.11 -5.43 -9.24
N THR A 94 -2.29 -6.00 -8.95
CA THR A 94 -3.44 -5.20 -8.52
C THR A 94 -3.18 -4.52 -7.18
N GLY A 95 -2.65 -5.26 -6.20
CA GLY A 95 -2.32 -4.73 -4.87
C GLY A 95 -1.24 -3.66 -4.94
N ALA A 96 -0.23 -3.85 -5.77
CA ALA A 96 0.79 -2.84 -6.06
C ALA A 96 0.17 -1.55 -6.62
N TYR A 97 -0.75 -1.67 -7.59
CA TYR A 97 -1.47 -0.52 -8.13
C TYR A 97 -2.27 0.24 -7.07
N VAL A 98 -2.97 -0.48 -6.17
CA VAL A 98 -3.73 0.11 -5.06
C VAL A 98 -2.80 0.89 -4.13
N GLY A 99 -1.67 0.30 -3.72
CA GLY A 99 -0.73 0.99 -2.85
C GLY A 99 -0.04 2.17 -3.54
N GLU A 100 0.32 2.06 -4.82
CA GLU A 100 0.84 3.20 -5.60
C GLU A 100 -0.18 4.33 -5.73
N THR A 101 -1.47 4.00 -5.86
CA THR A 101 -2.54 5.00 -5.84
C THR A 101 -2.56 5.72 -4.50
N ILE A 102 -2.45 5.02 -3.38
CA ILE A 102 -2.39 5.64 -2.04
C ILE A 102 -1.16 6.54 -1.91
N ARG A 103 0.04 6.03 -2.22
CA ARG A 103 1.31 6.80 -2.13
C ARG A 103 1.30 8.08 -2.96
N LYS A 104 0.71 8.05 -4.15
CA LYS A 104 0.67 9.21 -5.04
C LYS A 104 -0.33 10.27 -4.60
N ASN A 105 -1.37 9.88 -3.86
CA ASN A 105 -2.47 10.77 -3.48
C ASN A 105 -2.44 11.25 -2.02
N ASP A 106 -1.87 10.48 -1.09
CA ASP A 106 -1.65 10.94 0.29
C ASP A 106 -0.49 11.94 0.34
N LYS A 107 -0.79 13.19 0.68
CA LYS A 107 0.23 14.26 0.78
C LYS A 107 0.79 14.43 2.18
N ASN A 108 0.16 13.80 3.16
CA ASN A 108 0.47 13.98 4.58
C ASN A 108 1.30 12.83 5.15
N THR A 109 1.39 11.71 4.43
CA THR A 109 2.12 10.51 4.85
C THR A 109 3.18 10.13 3.83
N ASN A 110 4.41 9.90 4.29
CA ASN A 110 5.49 9.39 3.45
C ASN A 110 5.48 7.86 3.45
N TRP A 111 4.68 7.28 2.56
CA TRP A 111 4.49 5.84 2.47
C TRP A 111 5.66 5.15 1.75
N HIS A 112 6.21 4.10 2.39
CA HIS A 112 7.24 3.21 1.86
C HIS A 112 6.69 1.79 1.69
N TRP A 113 7.03 1.15 0.57
CA TRP A 113 6.80 -0.28 0.37
C TRP A 113 7.93 -1.02 1.08
N VAL A 114 7.59 -1.97 1.92
CA VAL A 114 8.55 -2.87 2.57
C VAL A 114 8.08 -4.30 2.40
N ASP A 115 9.02 -5.24 2.35
CA ASP A 115 8.70 -6.66 2.33
C ASP A 115 8.27 -7.16 3.72
N TYR A 116 7.85 -8.42 3.79
CA TYR A 116 7.37 -9.03 5.04
C TYR A 116 8.44 -9.03 6.14
N GLU A 117 9.69 -9.35 5.82
CA GLU A 117 10.75 -9.46 6.83
C GLU A 117 11.10 -8.08 7.40
N THR A 118 11.23 -7.07 6.54
CA THR A 118 11.45 -5.67 6.96
C THR A 118 10.27 -5.17 7.79
N ALA A 119 9.03 -5.44 7.38
CA ALA A 119 7.85 -5.07 8.15
C ALA A 119 7.81 -5.72 9.53
N LYS A 120 8.21 -7.00 9.61
CA LYS A 120 8.31 -7.76 10.84
C LYS A 120 9.42 -7.25 11.75
N GLU A 121 10.55 -6.81 11.22
CA GLU A 121 11.61 -6.17 12.00
C GLU A 121 11.14 -4.84 12.61
N LEU A 122 10.37 -4.05 11.85
CA LEU A 122 9.80 -2.79 12.31
C LEU A 122 8.72 -2.99 13.39
N ASN A 123 7.87 -4.00 13.26
CA ASN A 123 6.82 -4.29 14.24
C ASN A 123 6.62 -5.80 14.49
N PRO A 124 7.49 -6.43 15.30
CA PRO A 124 7.40 -7.87 15.53
C PRO A 124 6.09 -8.30 16.18
N GLU A 125 5.49 -7.47 17.04
CA GLU A 125 4.23 -7.79 17.73
C GLU A 125 3.08 -7.99 16.74
N LEU A 126 2.98 -7.13 15.73
CA LEU A 126 1.97 -7.23 14.69
C LEU A 126 2.18 -8.45 13.79
N PHE A 127 3.42 -8.73 13.39
CA PHE A 127 3.71 -9.72 12.35
C PHE A 127 4.03 -11.13 12.87
N ASN A 128 4.43 -11.32 14.14
CA ASN A 128 4.80 -12.65 14.67
C ASN A 128 3.65 -13.67 14.68
N ASN A 129 2.39 -13.21 14.66
CA ASN A 129 1.21 -14.07 14.64
C ASN A 129 0.58 -14.20 13.25
N LEU A 130 1.24 -13.67 12.20
CA LEU A 130 0.75 -13.71 10.83
C LEU A 130 1.55 -14.74 10.03
N ASP A 131 0.84 -15.60 9.31
CA ASP A 131 1.49 -16.54 8.41
C ASP A 131 1.97 -15.83 7.14
N HIS A 132 3.17 -16.20 6.72
CA HIS A 132 3.74 -15.67 5.47
C HIS A 132 2.84 -16.09 4.29
N SER A 133 2.32 -15.09 3.58
CA SER A 133 1.36 -15.27 2.50
C SER A 133 1.47 -14.11 1.52
N ILE A 134 0.90 -14.27 0.32
CA ILE A 134 0.89 -13.20 -0.69
C ILE A 134 0.23 -11.90 -0.17
N GLU A 135 -0.72 -12.02 0.76
CA GLU A 135 -1.42 -10.90 1.37
C GLU A 135 -0.48 -9.94 2.11
N LEU A 136 0.67 -10.46 2.55
CA LEU A 136 1.67 -9.77 3.36
C LEU A 136 3.03 -9.66 2.65
N ALA A 137 3.13 -10.11 1.39
CA ALA A 137 4.40 -10.12 0.65
C ALA A 137 5.01 -8.73 0.49
N ALA A 138 4.17 -7.68 0.45
CA ALA A 138 4.59 -6.30 0.57
C ALA A 138 3.50 -5.49 1.28
N VAL A 139 3.91 -4.55 2.11
CA VAL A 139 3.03 -3.65 2.87
C VAL A 139 3.48 -2.21 2.72
N LEU A 140 2.56 -1.26 2.92
CA LEU A 140 2.92 0.15 3.02
C LEU A 140 3.06 0.57 4.47
N THR A 141 4.10 1.34 4.76
CA THR A 141 4.35 1.90 6.09
C THR A 141 4.97 3.29 6.02
N ASP A 142 4.70 4.12 7.03
CA ASP A 142 5.42 5.37 7.32
C ASP A 142 6.47 5.19 8.43
N GLY A 143 6.74 3.94 8.83
CA GLY A 143 7.59 3.57 9.96
C GLY A 143 6.83 3.30 11.26
N GLU A 144 5.59 3.80 11.40
CA GLU A 144 4.76 3.62 12.59
C GLU A 144 3.47 2.85 12.28
N HIS A 145 2.81 3.19 11.18
CA HIS A 145 1.55 2.63 10.73
C HIS A 145 1.78 1.67 9.56
N PHE A 146 0.91 0.67 9.44
CA PHE A 146 0.94 -0.30 8.34
C PHE A 146 -0.42 -0.38 7.67
N ILE A 147 -0.42 -0.42 6.35
CA ILE A 147 -1.59 -0.79 5.54
C ILE A 147 -1.22 -1.89 4.56
N PHE A 148 -2.23 -2.67 4.16
CA PHE A 148 -2.02 -3.95 3.48
C PHE A 148 -2.78 -4.01 2.14
N PRO A 149 -2.30 -3.31 1.08
CA PRO A 149 -3.01 -3.26 -0.19
C PRO A 149 -3.24 -4.64 -0.83
N LEU A 150 -2.26 -5.54 -0.77
CA LEU A 150 -2.36 -6.91 -1.32
C LEU A 150 -3.42 -7.72 -0.57
N ASN A 151 -3.39 -7.70 0.78
CA ASN A 151 -4.44 -8.29 1.62
C ASN A 151 -5.84 -7.76 1.25
N LYS A 152 -5.96 -6.46 0.99
CA LYS A 152 -7.27 -5.87 0.65
C LYS A 152 -7.80 -6.40 -0.68
N VAL A 153 -6.94 -6.61 -1.69
CA VAL A 153 -7.34 -7.26 -2.96
C VAL A 153 -7.83 -8.69 -2.71
N VAL A 154 -7.12 -9.47 -1.90
CA VAL A 154 -7.56 -10.85 -1.58
C VAL A 154 -8.90 -10.85 -0.85
N LYS A 155 -9.09 -9.94 0.11
CA LYS A 155 -10.36 -9.75 0.81
C LYS A 155 -11.49 -9.35 -0.16
N PHE A 156 -11.25 -8.45 -1.12
CA PHE A 156 -12.24 -8.12 -2.15
C PHE A 156 -12.63 -9.35 -2.97
N LEU A 157 -11.66 -10.15 -3.42
CA LEU A 157 -11.97 -11.36 -4.19
C LEU A 157 -12.82 -12.37 -3.38
N LYS A 158 -12.62 -12.40 -2.05
CA LYS A 158 -13.39 -13.23 -1.13
C LYS A 158 -14.79 -12.67 -0.84
N ASN A 159 -14.90 -11.41 -0.45
CA ASN A 159 -16.12 -10.81 0.12
C ASN A 159 -16.87 -9.87 -0.84
N GLY A 160 -16.23 -9.45 -1.93
CA GLY A 160 -16.79 -8.53 -2.92
C GLY A 160 -16.72 -7.08 -2.45
N GLU A 161 -17.77 -6.32 -2.77
CA GLU A 161 -17.82 -4.86 -2.60
C GLU A 161 -17.72 -4.38 -1.13
N GLU A 162 -17.98 -5.25 -0.14
CA GLU A 162 -17.73 -4.97 1.28
C GLU A 162 -16.25 -4.62 1.55
N ASP A 163 -15.35 -5.13 0.71
CA ASP A 163 -13.92 -4.89 0.77
C ASP A 163 -13.43 -3.94 -0.34
N SER A 164 -14.27 -3.01 -0.79
CA SER A 164 -13.92 -1.98 -1.80
C SER A 164 -12.55 -1.35 -1.56
N LEU A 165 -11.76 -1.31 -2.64
CA LEU A 165 -10.43 -0.71 -2.68
C LEU A 165 -10.51 0.82 -2.66
N TYR A 166 -11.55 1.40 -3.28
CA TYR A 166 -11.83 2.83 -3.20
C TYR A 166 -12.05 3.27 -1.75
N PHE A 167 -12.96 2.61 -1.02
CA PHE A 167 -13.24 2.95 0.37
C PHE A 167 -12.03 2.69 1.28
N PHE A 168 -11.29 1.61 1.04
CA PHE A 168 -10.03 1.36 1.73
C PHE A 168 -9.02 2.50 1.55
N ALA A 169 -8.73 2.91 0.31
CA ALA A 169 -7.77 3.97 0.05
C ALA A 169 -8.19 5.31 0.66
N THR A 170 -9.47 5.70 0.50
CA THR A 170 -9.98 6.95 1.08
C THR A 170 -9.92 6.99 2.61
N THR A 171 -10.03 5.84 3.27
CA THR A 171 -9.93 5.74 4.74
C THR A 171 -8.49 5.65 5.22
N ALA A 172 -7.61 5.03 4.42
CA ALA A 172 -6.19 4.89 4.75
C ALA A 172 -5.43 6.21 4.66
N MET A 173 -5.80 7.08 3.72
CA MET A 173 -5.17 8.38 3.53
C MET A 173 -5.67 9.42 4.54
N LYS A 174 -4.77 10.25 5.06
CA LYS A 174 -5.12 11.41 5.89
C LYS A 174 -5.26 12.62 4.97
N PHE A 175 -6.48 13.07 4.68
CA PHE A 175 -6.71 14.32 3.94
C PHE A 175 -6.51 15.55 4.83
#